data_AF-A0A938NV58-F1
#
_entry.id   AF-A0A938NV58-F1
#
_cell.length_a   1.000
_cell.length_b   1.000
_cell.length_c   1.000
_cell.angle_alpha   90.00
_cell.angle_beta   90.00
_cell.angle_gamma   90.00
#
_symmetry.space_group_name_H-M   'P 1'
#
loop_
_entity.id
_entity.type
_entity.pdbx_description
1 polymer ?
#
loop_
_entity_poly.entity_id
_entity_poly.type
_entity_poly.pdbx_seq_one_letter_code
_entity_poly.pdbx_strand_id
1 'polypeptide(L)'
;MKYYILIITALLFLAGCTAEEKYQPKKVILKDSTFSFIMMDTSGSALVEGILTIRKMKGFEISGDYKFTAEYNTDFAGYQTMKGEFTGTVDTLQRYFIRTNPKLEDNCIFFKYEIKRDSIHGIWYYSTIMGKKSEGPLSLKQ
;
A
#
# COMPACT_ATOMS: atom_id res chain seq x y z
N MET A 1 33.19 49.85 -43.92
CA MET A 1 32.33 49.70 -42.72
C MET A 1 31.30 48.63 -43.00
N LYS A 2 31.24 47.65 -42.09
CA LYS A 2 30.10 46.78 -41.74
C LYS A 2 29.53 45.91 -42.88
N TYR A 3 29.68 44.60 -42.76
CA TYR A 3 28.65 43.54 -42.94
C TYR A 3 29.35 42.18 -43.14
N TYR A 4 29.99 41.66 -42.10
CA TYR A 4 30.39 40.23 -42.02
C TYR A 4 30.39 39.79 -40.55
N ILE A 5 29.21 39.84 -39.91
CA ILE A 5 28.95 39.09 -38.67
C ILE A 5 27.53 38.54 -38.82
N LEU A 6 27.42 37.52 -39.64
CA LEU A 6 26.22 36.72 -39.78
C LEU A 6 26.73 35.29 -39.96
N ILE A 7 26.19 34.38 -39.16
CA ILE A 7 26.49 32.93 -39.12
C ILE A 7 27.65 32.60 -38.16
N ILE A 8 27.48 31.55 -37.34
CA ILE A 8 28.26 31.16 -36.15
C ILE A 8 27.75 31.93 -34.92
N THR A 9 26.66 31.51 -34.26
CA THR A 9 26.68 30.41 -33.28
C THR A 9 25.26 29.92 -32.94
N ALA A 10 24.50 29.47 -33.94
CA ALA A 10 23.24 28.74 -33.72
C ALA A 10 23.52 27.23 -33.64
N LEU A 11 24.30 26.80 -32.65
CA LEU A 11 24.66 25.39 -32.48
C LEU A 11 25.03 25.08 -31.02
N LEU A 12 24.14 25.42 -30.10
CA LEU A 12 24.30 25.03 -28.71
C LEU A 12 22.98 24.48 -28.17
N PHE A 13 23.06 23.21 -27.78
CA PHE A 13 22.14 22.45 -26.94
C PHE A 13 20.90 21.81 -27.57
N LEU A 14 21.12 20.96 -28.58
CA LEU A 14 20.33 19.72 -28.74
C LEU A 14 21.13 18.54 -28.17
N ALA A 15 21.28 18.49 -26.85
CA ALA A 15 21.78 17.30 -26.15
C ALA A 15 21.21 17.30 -24.74
N GLY A 16 20.18 16.48 -24.52
CA GLY A 16 19.57 16.36 -23.20
C GLY A 16 18.11 15.91 -23.18
N CYS A 17 17.61 15.23 -24.21
CA CYS A 17 16.50 14.32 -23.95
C CYS A 17 17.11 13.11 -23.26
N THR A 18 17.34 13.22 -21.95
CA THR A 18 17.54 12.05 -21.11
C THR A 18 16.28 11.22 -21.32
N ALA A 19 16.40 10.09 -22.01
CA ALA A 19 15.34 9.11 -22.01
C ALA A 19 15.07 8.80 -20.53
N GLU A 20 13.94 9.28 -20.02
CA GLU A 20 13.40 8.78 -18.77
C GLU A 20 13.19 7.29 -19.03
N GLU A 21 14.16 6.47 -18.62
CA GLU A 21 13.93 5.05 -18.44
C GLU A 21 12.72 4.96 -17.54
N LYS A 22 11.58 4.59 -18.12
CA LYS A 22 10.39 4.21 -17.38
C LYS A 22 10.82 3.05 -16.51
N TYR A 23 11.22 3.36 -15.27
CA TYR A 23 11.49 2.37 -14.24
C TYR A 23 10.21 1.55 -14.10
N GLN A 24 10.22 0.38 -14.72
CA GLN A 24 9.19 -0.63 -14.52
C GLN A 24 9.61 -1.31 -13.21
N PRO A 25 8.96 -1.02 -12.07
CA PRO A 25 9.29 -1.73 -10.84
C PRO A 25 9.15 -3.21 -11.13
N LYS A 26 10.20 -3.97 -10.81
CA LYS A 26 10.23 -5.43 -10.93
C LYS A 26 8.95 -5.96 -10.30
N LYS A 27 8.03 -6.46 -11.15
CA LYS A 27 6.70 -6.89 -10.76
C LYS A 27 6.87 -8.03 -9.76
N VAL A 28 6.81 -7.74 -8.46
CA VAL A 28 6.65 -8.78 -7.45
C VAL A 28 5.23 -9.29 -7.65
N ILE A 29 5.12 -10.41 -8.36
CA ILE A 29 3.84 -11.05 -8.62
C ILE A 29 3.38 -11.67 -7.30
N LEU A 30 2.57 -10.91 -6.55
CA LEU A 30 1.91 -11.37 -5.31
C LEU A 30 0.56 -12.04 -5.58
N LYS A 31 0.27 -12.42 -6.82
CA LYS A 31 -0.96 -13.15 -7.09
C LYS A 31 -0.92 -14.48 -6.34
N ASP A 32 -1.96 -14.76 -5.56
CA ASP A 32 -2.10 -15.94 -4.71
C ASP A 32 -1.10 -15.98 -3.53
N SER A 33 -0.49 -14.84 -3.18
CA SER A 33 0.34 -14.74 -1.97
C SER A 33 -0.51 -14.70 -0.71
N THR A 34 -0.06 -15.41 0.32
CA THR A 34 -0.68 -15.43 1.63
C THR A 34 0.27 -14.82 2.65
N PHE A 35 -0.26 -14.02 3.57
CA PHE A 35 0.48 -13.42 4.67
C PHE A 35 -0.22 -13.72 5.98
N SER A 36 0.53 -14.10 6.99
CA SER A 36 0.08 -13.94 8.38
C SER A 36 0.15 -12.45 8.75
N PHE A 37 -0.83 -11.96 9.51
CA PHE A 37 -0.82 -10.59 10.03
C PHE A 37 -1.15 -10.55 11.51
N ILE A 38 -0.60 -9.54 12.19
CA ILE A 38 -0.90 -9.21 13.59
C ILE A 38 -1.21 -7.72 13.66
N MET A 39 -2.42 -7.38 14.11
CA MET A 39 -2.80 -6.01 14.49
C MET A 39 -2.50 -5.80 15.96
N MET A 40 -1.81 -4.72 16.30
CA MET A 40 -1.48 -4.36 17.67
C MET A 40 -2.06 -2.99 18.03
N ASP A 41 -2.33 -2.75 19.30
CA ASP A 41 -2.62 -1.41 19.80
C ASP A 41 -1.34 -0.56 19.88
N THR A 42 -1.48 0.69 20.33
CA THR A 42 -0.35 1.62 20.47
C THR A 42 0.66 1.22 21.56
N SER A 43 0.28 0.32 22.48
CA SER A 43 1.18 -0.25 23.49
C SER A 43 1.97 -1.46 22.96
N GLY A 44 1.63 -1.96 21.76
CA GLY A 44 2.20 -3.17 21.17
C GLY A 44 1.47 -4.45 21.58
N SER A 45 0.35 -4.36 22.30
CA SER A 45 -0.45 -5.52 22.65
C SER A 45 -1.24 -6.00 21.43
N ALA A 46 -1.24 -7.31 21.18
CA ALA A 46 -1.98 -7.89 20.05
C ALA A 46 -3.49 -7.71 20.24
N LEU A 47 -4.18 -7.28 19.18
CA LEU A 47 -5.64 -7.16 19.10
C LEU A 47 -6.23 -8.39 18.41
N VAL A 48 -5.76 -8.66 17.19
CA VAL A 48 -6.16 -9.80 16.37
C VAL A 48 -4.99 -10.31 15.55
N GLU A 49 -5.00 -11.61 15.28
CA GLU A 49 -4.14 -12.27 14.31
C GLU A 49 -4.98 -12.85 13.19
N GLY A 50 -4.40 -12.96 12.00
CA GLY A 50 -5.08 -13.61 10.90
C GLY A 50 -4.21 -13.93 9.72
N ILE A 51 -4.87 -14.42 8.69
CA ILE A 51 -4.29 -14.75 7.41
C ILE A 51 -4.96 -13.85 6.37
N LEU A 52 -4.15 -13.17 5.56
CA LEU A 52 -4.55 -12.33 4.44
C LEU A 52 -4.07 -12.97 3.14
N THR A 53 -4.97 -13.25 2.21
CA THR A 53 -4.67 -13.89 0.93
C THR A 53 -5.05 -12.98 -0.23
N ILE A 54 -4.06 -12.59 -1.05
CA ILE A 54 -4.29 -11.82 -2.27
C ILE A 54 -4.74 -12.78 -3.38
N ARG A 55 -5.98 -12.67 -3.87
CA ARG A 55 -6.56 -13.55 -4.89
C ARG A 55 -6.46 -12.99 -6.30
N LYS A 56 -6.59 -11.67 -6.42
CA LYS A 56 -6.65 -10.98 -7.72
C LYS A 56 -5.72 -9.79 -7.71
N MET A 57 -5.03 -9.61 -8.83
CA MET A 57 -4.20 -8.44 -9.11
C MET A 57 -4.44 -8.00 -10.55
N LYS A 58 -4.89 -6.76 -10.74
CA LYS A 58 -5.13 -6.16 -12.06
C LYS A 58 -4.47 -4.78 -12.09
N GLY A 59 -3.29 -4.69 -12.73
CA GLY A 59 -2.48 -3.49 -12.66
C GLY A 59 -2.02 -3.22 -11.22
N PHE A 60 -2.38 -2.06 -10.68
CA PHE A 60 -2.10 -1.63 -9.31
C PHE A 60 -3.21 -1.97 -8.31
N GLU A 61 -4.32 -2.55 -8.78
CA GLU A 61 -5.43 -2.94 -7.92
C GLU A 61 -5.26 -4.38 -7.43
N ILE A 62 -5.55 -4.60 -6.15
CA ILE A 62 -5.54 -5.92 -5.50
C ILE A 62 -6.86 -6.19 -4.80
N SER A 63 -7.25 -7.46 -4.73
CA SER A 63 -8.35 -7.91 -3.88
C SER A 63 -8.15 -9.34 -3.41
N GLY A 64 -8.85 -9.69 -2.36
CA GLY A 64 -8.75 -11.00 -1.74
C GLY A 64 -9.58 -11.13 -0.47
N ASP A 65 -9.20 -12.11 0.34
CA ASP A 65 -9.86 -12.47 1.58
C ASP A 65 -8.88 -12.42 2.75
N TYR A 66 -9.42 -12.27 3.95
CA TYR A 66 -8.70 -12.51 5.17
C TYR A 66 -9.59 -13.25 6.18
N LYS A 67 -8.96 -13.93 7.12
CA LYS A 67 -9.62 -14.59 8.23
C LYS A 67 -8.85 -14.38 9.52
N PHE A 68 -9.56 -14.18 10.63
CA PHE A 68 -8.91 -14.19 11.93
C PHE A 68 -8.57 -15.62 12.34
N THR A 69 -7.39 -15.77 12.94
CA THR A 69 -6.91 -17.02 13.54
C THR A 69 -6.89 -16.95 15.06
N ALA A 70 -6.75 -15.74 15.61
CA ALA A 70 -6.88 -15.46 17.03
C ALA A 70 -7.42 -14.05 17.24
N GLU A 71 -8.21 -13.89 18.30
CA GLU A 71 -8.84 -12.62 18.68
C GLU A 71 -8.61 -12.40 20.17
N TYR A 72 -7.81 -11.39 20.52
CA TYR A 72 -7.40 -11.11 21.90
C TYR A 72 -8.19 -9.96 22.50
N ASN A 73 -8.48 -8.94 21.69
CA ASN A 73 -9.31 -7.81 22.06
C ASN A 73 -10.12 -7.37 20.83
N THR A 74 -11.44 -7.47 20.93
CA THR A 74 -12.39 -7.13 19.85
C THR A 74 -13.12 -5.81 20.10
N ASP A 75 -12.79 -5.12 21.19
CA ASP A 75 -13.49 -3.90 21.64
C ASP A 75 -12.89 -2.62 21.01
N PHE A 76 -11.91 -2.77 20.11
CA PHE A 76 -11.32 -1.64 19.40
C PHE A 76 -12.24 -1.11 18.30
N ALA A 77 -12.12 0.20 18.05
CA ALA A 77 -12.95 0.88 17.07
C ALA A 77 -12.75 0.29 15.66
N GLY A 78 -13.86 -0.06 15.02
CA GLY A 78 -13.86 -0.59 13.65
C GLY A 78 -13.80 -2.11 13.53
N TYR A 79 -13.56 -2.87 14.62
CA TYR A 79 -13.50 -4.34 14.56
C TYR A 79 -14.72 -4.95 13.84
N GLN A 80 -15.94 -4.52 14.21
CA GLN A 80 -17.19 -5.00 13.61
C GLN A 80 -17.34 -4.68 12.12
N THR A 81 -16.54 -3.76 11.58
CA THR A 81 -16.59 -3.42 10.17
C THR A 81 -15.74 -4.35 9.32
N MET A 82 -14.88 -5.18 9.91
CA MET A 82 -14.08 -6.20 9.21
C MET A 82 -14.96 -7.38 8.77
N LYS A 83 -15.07 -7.63 7.46
CA LYS A 83 -15.99 -8.62 6.85
C LYS A 83 -15.32 -9.81 6.13
N GLY A 84 -14.01 -9.98 6.29
CA GLY A 84 -13.26 -11.11 5.71
C GLY A 84 -12.89 -10.97 4.23
N GLU A 85 -13.22 -9.84 3.59
CA GLU A 85 -12.85 -9.52 2.22
C GLU A 85 -12.15 -8.16 2.17
N PHE A 86 -11.27 -7.98 1.19
CA PHE A 86 -10.60 -6.69 1.02
C PHE A 86 -10.42 -6.28 -0.44
N THR A 87 -10.31 -4.97 -0.64
CA THR A 87 -9.77 -4.37 -1.85
C THR A 87 -8.63 -3.44 -1.48
N GLY A 88 -7.72 -3.18 -2.41
CA GLY A 88 -6.62 -2.29 -2.15
C GLY A 88 -5.87 -1.90 -3.39
N THR A 89 -4.85 -1.08 -3.19
CA THR A 89 -3.91 -0.68 -4.23
C THR A 89 -2.48 -0.96 -3.77
N VAL A 90 -1.60 -1.16 -4.75
CA VAL A 90 -0.15 -1.19 -4.57
C VAL A 90 0.45 -0.16 -5.50
N ASP A 91 1.42 0.60 -5.03
CA ASP A 91 2.12 1.56 -5.89
C ASP A 91 3.45 1.03 -6.45
N THR A 92 4.15 1.88 -7.20
CA THR A 92 5.43 1.53 -7.83
C THR A 92 6.56 1.27 -6.83
N LEU A 93 6.39 1.68 -5.56
CA LEU A 93 7.33 1.49 -4.47
C LEU A 93 6.93 0.31 -3.57
N GLN A 94 5.98 -0.52 -4.00
CA GLN A 94 5.46 -1.65 -3.21
C GLN A 94 4.88 -1.22 -1.85
N ARG A 95 4.26 -0.04 -1.82
CA ARG A 95 3.44 0.41 -0.71
C ARG A 95 2.00 -0.03 -0.96
N TYR A 96 1.46 -0.80 -0.03
CA TYR A 96 0.15 -1.39 -0.08
C TYR A 96 -0.83 -0.57 0.74
N PHE A 97 -2.04 -0.40 0.20
CA PHE A 97 -3.15 0.24 0.87
C PHE A 97 -4.39 -0.63 0.73
N ILE A 98 -4.83 -1.23 1.84
CA ILE A 98 -5.92 -2.21 1.86
C ILE A 98 -7.09 -1.66 2.67
N ARG A 99 -8.30 -1.84 2.15
CA ARG A 99 -9.59 -1.67 2.83
C ARG A 99 -10.18 -3.02 3.16
N THR A 100 -10.35 -3.29 4.45
CA THR A 100 -10.81 -4.59 4.98
C THR A 100 -12.33 -4.78 4.96
N ASN A 101 -13.04 -3.82 4.36
CA ASN A 101 -14.44 -3.91 4.00
C ASN A 101 -14.68 -3.13 2.70
N PRO A 102 -14.73 -3.81 1.54
CA PRO A 102 -14.89 -3.13 0.26
C PRO A 102 -16.31 -2.63 -0.01
N LYS A 103 -17.30 -3.02 0.81
CA LYS A 103 -18.70 -2.61 0.63
C LYS A 103 -19.01 -1.24 1.24
N LEU A 104 -18.10 -0.72 2.07
CA LEU A 104 -18.23 0.57 2.72
C LEU A 104 -17.02 1.44 2.40
N GLU A 105 -17.26 2.65 1.91
CA GLU A 105 -16.19 3.65 1.74
C GLU A 105 -15.83 4.33 3.06
N ASP A 106 -16.80 4.38 4.00
CA ASP A 106 -16.67 4.93 5.33
C ASP A 106 -16.70 3.83 6.41
N ASN A 107 -16.20 4.12 7.62
CA ASN A 107 -16.16 3.19 8.75
C ASN A 107 -15.41 1.91 8.39
N CYS A 108 -14.18 2.06 7.90
CA CYS A 108 -13.37 0.95 7.43
C CYS A 108 -12.04 0.90 8.18
N ILE A 109 -11.55 -0.32 8.41
CA ILE A 109 -10.17 -0.53 8.82
C ILE A 109 -9.30 -0.62 7.58
N PHE A 110 -8.24 0.17 7.59
CA PHE A 110 -7.26 0.26 6.54
C PHE A 110 -5.95 -0.36 6.99
N PHE A 111 -5.31 -1.16 6.12
CA PHE A 111 -3.92 -1.55 6.30
C PHE A 111 -3.04 -0.75 5.35
N LYS A 112 -1.95 -0.21 5.87
CA LYS A 112 -0.92 0.47 5.07
C LYS A 112 0.42 -0.13 5.43
N TYR A 113 1.08 -0.79 4.48
CA TYR A 113 2.36 -1.45 4.72
C TYR A 113 3.26 -1.39 3.50
N GLU A 114 4.55 -1.61 3.72
CA GLU A 114 5.58 -1.69 2.69
C GLU A 114 6.32 -3.01 2.83
N ILE A 115 6.61 -3.66 1.70
CA ILE A 115 7.44 -4.85 1.67
C ILE A 115 8.90 -4.41 1.50
N LYS A 116 9.72 -4.65 2.53
CA LYS A 116 11.19 -4.49 2.46
C LYS A 116 11.83 -5.89 2.44
N ARG A 117 13.10 -5.96 2.00
CA ARG A 117 13.83 -7.22 1.74
C ARG A 117 13.60 -8.31 2.79
N ASP A 118 13.62 -7.94 4.08
CA ASP A 118 13.59 -8.91 5.18
C ASP A 118 12.43 -8.70 6.16
N SER A 119 11.54 -7.73 5.88
CA SER A 119 10.49 -7.34 6.84
C SER A 119 9.30 -6.66 6.15
N ILE A 120 8.09 -6.99 6.60
CA ILE A 120 6.87 -6.27 6.23
C ILE A 120 6.34 -5.57 7.47
N HIS A 121 6.44 -4.24 7.47
CA HIS A 121 5.95 -3.39 8.53
C HIS A 121 4.90 -2.44 7.99
N GLY A 122 3.88 -2.18 8.80
CA GLY A 122 2.84 -1.26 8.46
C GLY A 122 2.12 -0.73 9.68
N ILE A 123 1.01 -0.07 9.38
CA ILE A 123 0.03 0.39 10.34
C ILE A 123 -1.34 -0.11 9.92
N TRP A 124 -2.21 -0.34 10.88
CA TRP A 124 -3.63 -0.36 10.65
C TRP A 124 -4.24 0.93 11.21
N TYR A 125 -5.36 1.37 10.65
CA TYR A 125 -6.14 2.44 11.25
C TYR A 125 -7.61 2.33 10.89
N TYR A 126 -8.46 2.73 11.82
CA TYR A 126 -9.89 2.89 11.61
C TYR A 126 -10.22 4.34 11.26
N SER A 127 -10.93 4.55 10.16
CA SER A 127 -11.37 5.89 9.73
C SER A 127 -12.87 5.95 9.53
N THR A 128 -13.41 7.10 9.89
CA THR A 128 -14.81 7.51 9.69
C THR A 128 -14.85 8.79 8.84
N ILE A 129 -16.04 9.29 8.48
CA ILE A 129 -16.21 10.63 7.88
C ILE A 129 -15.67 11.75 8.78
N MET A 130 -15.58 11.50 10.09
CA MET A 130 -14.99 12.42 11.08
C MET A 130 -13.47 12.20 11.25
N GLY A 131 -12.83 11.56 10.27
CA GLY A 131 -11.40 11.26 10.25
C GLY A 131 -11.00 9.97 10.96
N LYS A 132 -9.68 9.81 11.15
CA LYS A 132 -9.05 8.68 11.82
C LYS A 132 -9.43 8.65 13.31
N LYS A 133 -9.89 7.50 13.80
CA LYS A 133 -10.36 7.31 15.19
C LYS A 133 -9.47 6.40 16.02
N SER A 134 -8.79 5.44 15.39
CA SER A 134 -7.87 4.52 16.05
C SER A 134 -6.81 4.08 15.07
N GLU A 135 -5.63 3.74 15.58
CA GLU A 135 -4.53 3.19 14.80
C GLU A 135 -3.59 2.36 15.68
N GLY A 136 -2.78 1.55 15.02
CA GLY A 136 -1.71 0.84 15.70
C GLY A 136 -0.79 0.13 14.71
N PRO A 137 0.27 -0.52 15.23
CA PRO A 137 1.21 -1.26 14.42
C PRO A 137 0.56 -2.46 13.73
N LEU A 138 1.00 -2.74 12.51
CA LEU A 138 0.64 -3.93 11.75
C LEU A 138 1.92 -4.66 11.37
N SER A 139 2.02 -5.93 11.75
CA SER A 139 3.09 -6.83 11.31
C SER A 139 2.53 -7.81 10.30
N LEU A 140 3.26 -8.06 9.21
CA LEU A 140 2.95 -9.13 8.27
C LEU A 140 4.16 -10.03 8.05
N LYS A 141 3.91 -11.32 7.79
CA LYS A 141 4.93 -12.29 7.37
C LYS A 141 4.34 -13.18 6.28
N GLN A 142 5.10 -13.36 5.20
CA GLN A 142 4.74 -14.21 4.07
C GLN A 142 5.01 -15.69 4.40
#